data_AF-A0A6J1Z1M4-F1
#
_entry.id   AF-A0A6J1Z1M4-F1
#
_cell.length_a   1.000
_cell.length_b   1.000
_cell.length_c   1.000
_cell.angle_alpha   90.00
_cell.angle_beta   90.00
_cell.angle_gamma   90.00
#
_symmetry.space_group_name_H-M   'P 1'
#
loop_
_entity.id
_entity.type
_entity.pdbx_description
1 polymer ?
#
loop_
_entity_poly.entity_id
_entity_poly.type
_entity_poly.pdbx_seq_one_letter_code
_entity_poly.pdbx_strand_id
1 'polypeptide(L)'
;MIEDELALFDKSINEFWNKFKSTLSDTSCQMMGLRDTYKDSIKALTEKLSVKLKEEERMVEMFLEYQNQICRRNKLIQEKKDNLLRLIAEIKDKNEKLEVLTANIQDLKEEYARKKETISAANKANEEKLKRLQTSADLYKDRLGLEIRKIYGDKLQFIFTNIDPKHPENPFMFSLHLNEAREYEEGEVVAEEI
;
A
#
# COMPACT_ATOMS: atom_id res chain seq x y z
N MET A 1 -19.07 122.12 50.65
CA MET A 1 -17.91 121.65 49.85
C MET A 1 -17.32 120.37 50.43
N ILE A 2 -17.20 120.22 51.76
CA ILE A 2 -16.69 118.99 52.41
C ILE A 2 -17.71 117.82 52.36
N GLU A 3 -19.02 118.07 52.50
CA GLU A 3 -20.06 117.01 52.47
C GLU A 3 -20.24 116.37 51.09
N ASP A 4 -20.04 117.12 50.01
CA ASP A 4 -20.21 116.66 48.63
C ASP A 4 -19.03 115.75 48.21
N GLU A 5 -17.82 116.07 48.68
CA GLU A 5 -16.63 115.22 48.52
C GLU A 5 -16.74 113.92 49.33
N LEU A 6 -17.35 113.97 50.51
CA LEU A 6 -17.60 112.79 51.34
C LEU A 6 -18.61 111.84 50.68
N ALA A 7 -19.67 112.38 50.09
CA ALA A 7 -20.67 111.60 49.36
C ALA A 7 -20.11 110.98 48.07
N LEU A 8 -19.23 111.70 47.35
CA LEU A 8 -18.48 111.18 46.21
C LEU A 8 -17.54 110.05 46.61
N PHE A 9 -16.87 110.19 47.76
CA PHE A 9 -15.98 109.16 48.30
C PHE A 9 -16.76 107.89 48.70
N ASP A 10 -17.89 108.03 49.40
CA ASP A 10 -18.74 106.90 49.78
C ASP A 10 -19.33 106.18 48.56
N LYS A 11 -19.71 106.94 47.52
CA LYS A 11 -20.15 106.36 46.25
C LYS A 11 -19.02 105.56 45.58
N SER A 12 -17.81 106.12 45.55
CA SER A 12 -16.63 105.45 44.98
C SER A 12 -16.26 104.17 45.75
N ILE A 13 -16.32 104.21 47.09
CA ILE A 13 -16.09 103.04 47.93
C ILE A 13 -17.15 101.97 47.69
N ASN A 14 -18.43 102.32 47.58
CA ASN A 14 -19.49 101.36 47.32
C ASN A 14 -19.39 100.75 45.92
N GLU A 15 -19.07 101.54 44.90
CA GLU A 15 -18.83 101.04 43.54
C GLU A 15 -17.63 100.09 43.49
N PHE A 16 -16.53 100.45 44.17
CA PHE A 16 -15.35 99.58 44.30
C PHE A 16 -15.72 98.27 44.99
N TRP A 17 -16.42 98.32 46.13
CA TRP A 17 -16.81 97.12 46.86
C TRP A 17 -17.76 96.22 46.07
N ASN A 18 -18.72 96.80 45.35
CA ASN A 18 -19.64 96.04 44.52
C ASN A 18 -18.89 95.36 43.35
N LYS A 19 -17.98 96.09 42.68
CA LYS A 19 -17.16 95.54 41.60
C LYS A 19 -16.19 94.47 42.09
N PHE A 20 -15.60 94.64 43.27
CA PHE A 20 -14.73 93.65 43.88
C PHE A 20 -15.49 92.38 44.27
N LYS A 21 -16.66 92.52 44.91
CA LYS A 21 -17.52 91.38 45.28
C LYS A 21 -18.05 90.64 44.05
N SER A 22 -18.49 91.34 43.01
CA SER A 22 -18.95 90.71 41.77
C SER A 22 -17.82 89.95 41.07
N THR A 23 -16.63 90.56 40.97
CA THR A 23 -15.46 89.93 40.34
C THR A 23 -15.03 88.66 41.07
N LEU A 24 -15.00 88.68 42.41
CA LEU A 24 -14.66 87.50 43.21
C LEU A 24 -15.71 86.39 43.08
N SER A 25 -17.00 86.74 43.09
CA SER A 25 -18.09 85.80 42.89
C SER A 25 -18.04 85.16 41.50
N ASP A 26 -17.83 85.96 40.46
CA ASP A 26 -17.73 85.50 39.07
C ASP A 26 -16.52 84.60 38.87
N THR A 27 -15.36 84.95 39.43
CA THR A 27 -14.14 84.14 39.38
C THR A 27 -14.34 82.79 40.08
N SER A 28 -15.01 82.78 41.24
CA SER A 28 -15.35 81.56 41.97
C SER A 28 -16.29 80.65 41.16
N CYS A 29 -17.35 81.22 40.56
CA CYS A 29 -18.27 80.50 39.69
C CYS A 29 -17.58 79.92 38.45
N GLN A 30 -16.69 80.68 37.79
CA GLN A 30 -15.89 80.19 36.67
C GLN A 30 -14.95 79.05 37.10
N MET A 31 -14.32 79.16 38.26
CA MET A 31 -13.42 78.12 38.79
C MET A 31 -14.16 76.82 39.12
N MET A 32 -15.41 76.91 39.61
CA MET A 32 -16.28 75.73 39.79
C MET A 32 -16.66 75.09 38.45
N GLY A 33 -17.06 75.88 37.45
CA GLY A 33 -17.38 75.36 36.11
C GLY A 33 -16.18 74.68 35.41
N LEU A 34 -14.98 75.25 35.55
CA LEU A 34 -13.75 74.62 35.03
C LEU A 34 -13.42 73.31 35.75
N ARG A 35 -13.65 73.24 37.07
CA ARG A 35 -13.47 72.00 37.84
C ARG A 35 -14.41 70.89 37.37
N ASP A 36 -15.68 71.21 37.15
CA ASP A 36 -16.69 70.24 36.72
C ASP A 36 -16.41 69.73 35.30
N THR A 37 -16.10 70.63 34.36
CA THR A 37 -15.72 70.26 32.98
C THR A 37 -14.45 69.41 32.94
N TYR A 38 -13.45 69.69 33.78
CA TYR A 38 -12.26 68.87 33.92
C TYR A 38 -12.58 67.47 34.47
N LYS A 39 -13.43 67.40 35.52
CA LYS A 39 -13.88 66.14 36.11
C LYS A 39 -14.63 65.26 35.10
N ASP A 40 -15.52 65.85 34.33
CA ASP A 40 -16.27 65.15 33.28
C ASP A 40 -15.35 64.69 32.15
N SER A 41 -14.35 65.50 31.78
CA SER A 41 -13.33 65.12 30.79
C SER A 41 -12.49 63.92 31.25
N ILE A 42 -12.06 63.90 32.52
CA ILE A 42 -11.37 62.74 33.11
C ILE A 42 -12.26 61.51 33.08
N LYS A 43 -13.53 61.65 33.46
CA LYS A 43 -14.48 60.54 33.49
C LYS A 43 -14.66 59.95 32.09
N ALA A 44 -14.91 60.81 31.08
CA ALA A 44 -15.05 60.39 29.69
C ALA A 44 -13.79 59.71 29.15
N LEU A 45 -12.60 60.24 29.49
CA LEU A 45 -11.33 59.62 29.12
C LEU A 45 -11.15 58.23 29.76
N THR A 46 -11.50 58.11 31.04
CA THR A 46 -11.42 56.84 31.80
C THR A 46 -12.34 55.78 31.20
N GLU A 47 -13.58 56.15 30.88
CA GLU A 47 -14.55 55.26 30.24
C GLU A 47 -14.05 54.82 28.86
N LYS A 48 -13.56 55.76 28.03
CA LYS A 48 -13.00 55.45 26.71
C LYS A 48 -11.81 54.51 26.80
N LEU A 49 -10.91 54.72 27.76
CA LEU A 49 -9.74 53.86 27.96
C LEU A 49 -10.16 52.46 28.43
N SER A 50 -11.14 52.36 29.32
CA SER A 50 -11.69 51.09 29.79
C SER A 50 -12.32 50.27 28.66
N VAL A 51 -13.09 50.91 27.77
CA VAL A 51 -13.65 50.24 26.58
C VAL A 51 -12.53 49.76 25.65
N LYS A 52 -11.52 50.60 25.40
CA LYS A 52 -10.38 50.22 24.54
C LYS A 52 -9.57 49.05 25.10
N LEU A 53 -9.34 49.03 26.41
CA LEU A 53 -8.66 47.92 27.08
C LEU A 53 -9.42 46.60 26.91
N LYS A 54 -10.75 46.61 27.11
CA LYS A 54 -11.59 45.42 26.91
C LYS A 54 -11.62 44.95 25.46
N GLU A 55 -11.64 45.88 24.50
CA GLU A 55 -11.54 45.55 23.07
C GLU A 55 -10.21 44.85 22.76
N GLU A 56 -9.10 45.36 23.33
CA GLU A 56 -7.77 44.79 23.16
C GLU A 56 -7.64 43.40 23.79
N GLU A 57 -8.11 43.22 25.03
CA GLU A 57 -8.18 41.91 25.70
C GLU A 57 -8.92 40.88 24.83
N ARG A 58 -10.07 41.27 24.25
CA ARG A 58 -10.85 40.39 23.37
C ARG A 58 -10.12 40.08 22.07
N MET A 59 -9.36 41.02 21.51
CA MET A 59 -8.52 40.78 20.34
C MET A 59 -7.39 39.80 20.64
N VAL A 60 -6.76 39.91 21.82
CA VAL A 60 -5.71 38.98 22.27
C VAL A 60 -6.27 37.57 22.43
N GLU A 61 -7.43 37.41 23.07
CA GLU A 61 -8.10 36.11 23.19
C GLU A 61 -8.39 35.47 21.83
N MET A 62 -8.93 36.27 20.89
CA MET A 62 -9.22 35.81 19.54
C MET A 62 -7.95 35.42 18.77
N PHE A 63 -6.86 36.17 18.94
CA PHE A 63 -5.58 35.85 18.34
C PHE A 63 -5.03 34.52 18.85
N LEU A 64 -5.08 34.29 20.17
CA LEU A 64 -4.65 33.03 20.79
C LEU A 64 -5.46 31.84 20.28
N GLU A 65 -6.78 32.02 20.13
CA GLU A 65 -7.64 30.98 19.58
C GLU A 65 -7.27 30.65 18.13
N TYR A 66 -7.04 31.65 17.27
CA TYR A 66 -6.58 31.41 15.90
C TYR A 66 -5.21 30.72 15.87
N GLN A 67 -4.28 31.11 16.73
CA GLN A 67 -2.97 30.49 16.83
C GLN A 67 -3.09 29.00 17.22
N ASN A 68 -3.97 28.68 18.17
CA ASN A 68 -4.27 27.30 18.56
C ASN A 68 -4.88 26.49 17.41
N GLN A 69 -5.83 27.08 16.67
CA GLN A 69 -6.43 26.42 15.51
C GLN A 69 -5.42 26.15 14.40
N ILE A 70 -4.54 27.10 14.12
CA ILE A 70 -3.44 26.94 13.16
C ILE A 70 -2.51 25.81 13.61
N CYS A 71 -2.12 25.78 14.89
CA CYS A 71 -1.28 24.71 15.43
C CYS A 71 -1.93 23.33 15.26
N ARG A 72 -3.22 23.18 15.59
CA ARG A 72 -3.97 21.92 15.40
C ARG A 72 -4.03 21.50 13.94
N ARG A 73 -4.33 22.44 13.04
CA ARG A 73 -4.38 22.17 11.59
C ARG A 73 -3.01 21.75 11.06
N ASN A 74 -1.93 22.41 11.47
CA ASN A 74 -0.58 22.06 11.06
C ASN A 74 -0.18 20.66 11.53
N LYS A 75 -0.54 20.26 12.75
CA LYS A 75 -0.33 18.89 13.22
C LYS A 75 -1.06 17.87 12.34
N LEU A 76 -2.34 18.12 12.03
CA LEU A 76 -3.11 17.24 11.15
C LEU A 76 -2.53 17.16 9.73
N ILE A 77 -2.06 18.28 9.19
CA ILE A 77 -1.39 18.32 7.88
C ILE A 77 -0.13 17.47 7.91
N GLN A 78 0.67 17.58 8.98
CA GLN A 78 1.89 16.81 9.13
C GLN A 78 1.61 15.30 9.25
N GLU A 79 0.63 14.90 10.07
CA GLU A 79 0.20 13.50 10.17
C GLU A 79 -0.29 12.94 8.82
N LYS A 80 -1.06 13.73 8.05
CA LYS A 80 -1.49 13.32 6.70
C LYS A 80 -0.32 13.18 5.74
N LYS A 81 0.65 14.10 5.79
CA LYS A 81 1.86 14.04 4.98
C LYS A 81 2.67 12.78 5.28
N ASP A 82 2.88 12.47 6.56
CA ASP A 82 3.65 11.29 6.99
C ASP A 82 2.94 9.99 6.60
N ASN A 83 1.60 9.95 6.74
CA ASN A 83 0.79 8.82 6.25
C ASN A 83 0.89 8.64 4.73
N LEU A 84 0.86 9.73 3.95
CA LEU A 84 1.02 9.67 2.49
C LEU A 84 2.40 9.14 2.09
N LEU A 85 3.47 9.60 2.76
CA LEU A 85 4.82 9.11 2.52
C LEU A 85 4.95 7.61 2.80
N ARG A 86 4.33 7.13 3.89
CA ARG A 86 4.29 5.68 4.18
C ARG A 86 3.57 4.90 3.09
N LEU A 87 2.40 5.37 2.63
CA LEU A 87 1.66 4.72 1.56
C LEU A 87 2.43 4.68 0.24
N ILE A 88 3.16 5.76 -0.10
CA ILE A 88 4.02 5.80 -1.29
C ILE A 88 5.12 4.74 -1.19
N ALA A 89 5.76 4.59 -0.03
CA ALA A 89 6.77 3.57 0.19
C ALA A 89 6.21 2.15 0.06
N GLU A 90 5.02 1.88 0.63
CA GLU A 90 4.34 0.59 0.49
C GLU A 90 3.97 0.26 -0.96
N ILE A 91 3.49 1.25 -1.72
CA ILE A 91 3.18 1.07 -3.15
C ILE A 91 4.45 0.73 -3.93
N LYS A 92 5.55 1.42 -3.64
CA LYS A 92 6.83 1.17 -4.31
C LYS A 92 7.35 -0.25 -4.04
N ASP A 93 7.36 -0.69 -2.79
CA ASP A 93 7.74 -2.05 -2.41
C ASP A 93 6.86 -3.11 -3.09
N LYS A 94 5.54 -2.89 -3.13
CA LYS A 94 4.62 -3.80 -3.82
C LYS A 94 4.87 -3.86 -5.33
N ASN A 95 5.18 -2.74 -5.97
CA ASN A 95 5.50 -2.71 -7.40
C ASN A 95 6.80 -3.47 -7.70
N GLU A 96 7.85 -3.28 -6.90
CA GLU A 96 9.10 -4.03 -7.05
C GLU A 96 8.87 -5.54 -6.91
N LYS A 97 8.05 -5.97 -5.93
CA LYS A 97 7.65 -7.38 -5.78
C LYS A 97 6.84 -7.90 -6.97
N LEU A 98 5.96 -7.07 -7.54
CA LEU A 98 5.17 -7.43 -8.71
C LEU A 98 6.05 -7.64 -9.94
N GLU A 99 7.04 -6.79 -10.16
CA GLU A 99 8.02 -6.93 -11.24
C GLU A 99 8.81 -8.24 -11.12
N VAL A 100 9.33 -8.54 -9.92
CA VAL A 100 10.04 -9.79 -9.65
C VAL A 100 9.15 -11.02 -9.90
N LEU A 101 7.91 -11.00 -9.42
CA LEU A 101 6.97 -12.10 -9.64
C LEU A 101 6.63 -12.27 -11.11
N THR A 102 6.48 -11.18 -11.84
CA THR A 102 6.18 -11.18 -13.28
C THR A 102 7.34 -11.79 -14.08
N ALA A 103 8.58 -11.43 -13.76
CA ALA A 103 9.77 -12.04 -14.35
C ALA A 103 9.83 -13.55 -14.08
N ASN A 104 9.63 -13.97 -12.81
CA ASN A 104 9.63 -15.38 -12.44
C ASN A 104 8.55 -16.19 -13.18
N ILE A 105 7.34 -15.62 -13.35
CA ILE A 105 6.27 -16.27 -14.11
C ILE A 105 6.67 -16.45 -15.57
N GLN A 106 7.33 -15.45 -16.17
CA GLN A 106 7.79 -15.54 -17.55
C GLN A 106 8.87 -16.63 -17.71
N ASP A 107 9.87 -16.64 -16.82
CA ASP A 107 10.92 -17.66 -16.82
C ASP A 107 10.35 -19.08 -16.68
N LEU A 108 9.39 -19.27 -15.76
CA LEU A 108 8.72 -20.56 -15.57
C LEU A 108 7.89 -20.99 -16.77
N LYS A 109 7.25 -20.05 -17.48
CA LYS A 109 6.52 -20.36 -18.72
C LYS A 109 7.47 -20.83 -19.82
N GLU A 110 8.62 -20.20 -19.96
CA GLU A 110 9.63 -20.56 -20.95
C GLU A 110 10.29 -21.91 -20.61
N GLU A 111 10.66 -22.13 -19.34
CA GLU A 111 11.10 -23.41 -18.79
C GLU A 111 10.12 -24.54 -19.13
N TYR A 112 8.83 -24.30 -18.86
CA TYR A 112 7.78 -25.28 -19.11
C TYR A 112 7.64 -25.59 -20.60
N ALA A 113 7.67 -24.57 -21.47
CA ALA A 113 7.63 -24.75 -22.91
C ALA A 113 8.81 -25.59 -23.42
N ARG A 114 10.05 -25.29 -22.96
CA ARG A 114 11.26 -26.05 -23.31
C ARG A 114 11.17 -27.52 -22.87
N LYS A 115 10.73 -27.78 -21.64
CA LYS A 115 10.56 -29.15 -21.12
C LYS A 115 9.50 -29.91 -21.90
N LYS A 116 8.38 -29.28 -22.22
CA LYS A 116 7.30 -29.87 -23.03
C LYS A 116 7.79 -30.26 -24.42
N GLU A 117 8.55 -29.39 -25.08
CA GLU A 117 9.13 -29.68 -26.39
C GLU A 117 10.12 -30.84 -26.34
N THR A 118 11.00 -30.86 -25.32
CA THR A 118 11.97 -31.95 -25.12
C THR A 118 11.28 -33.30 -24.92
N ILE A 119 10.24 -33.36 -24.10
CA ILE A 119 9.46 -34.59 -23.88
C ILE A 119 8.75 -35.02 -25.17
N SER A 120 8.17 -34.08 -25.92
CA SER A 120 7.50 -34.37 -27.20
C SER A 120 8.49 -34.96 -28.21
N ALA A 121 9.67 -34.38 -28.35
CA ALA A 121 10.73 -34.87 -29.23
C ALA A 121 11.22 -36.26 -28.83
N ALA A 122 11.46 -36.49 -27.53
CA ALA A 122 11.87 -37.78 -27.00
C ALA A 122 10.81 -38.87 -27.21
N ASN A 123 9.53 -38.53 -27.00
CA ASN A 123 8.41 -39.46 -27.22
C ASN A 123 8.30 -39.84 -28.69
N LYS A 124 8.41 -38.87 -29.61
CA LYS A 124 8.40 -39.13 -31.05
C LYS A 124 9.56 -40.05 -31.46
N ALA A 125 10.77 -39.77 -30.99
CA ALA A 125 11.94 -40.61 -31.28
C ALA A 125 11.77 -42.04 -30.73
N ASN A 126 11.22 -42.18 -29.53
CA ASN A 126 10.92 -43.48 -28.94
C ASN A 126 9.84 -44.24 -29.71
N GLU A 127 8.78 -43.55 -30.17
CA GLU A 127 7.72 -44.15 -30.97
C GLU A 127 8.25 -44.66 -32.32
N GLU A 128 9.10 -43.88 -32.99
CA GLU A 128 9.76 -44.29 -34.24
C GLU A 128 10.68 -45.49 -34.02
N LYS A 129 11.47 -45.48 -32.93
CA LYS A 129 12.33 -46.61 -32.56
C LYS A 129 11.51 -47.87 -32.25
N LEU A 130 10.40 -47.73 -31.54
CA LEU A 130 9.50 -48.83 -31.21
C LEU A 130 8.87 -49.42 -32.47
N LYS A 131 8.37 -48.58 -33.38
CA LYS A 131 7.82 -49.03 -34.67
C LYS A 131 8.85 -49.83 -35.46
N ARG A 132 10.10 -49.35 -35.55
CA ARG A 132 11.19 -50.06 -36.23
C ARG A 132 11.48 -51.42 -35.60
N LEU A 133 11.53 -51.48 -34.27
CA LEU A 133 11.75 -52.74 -33.55
C LEU A 133 10.59 -53.71 -33.78
N GLN A 134 9.35 -53.23 -33.70
CA GLN A 134 8.16 -54.03 -33.96
C GLN A 134 8.18 -54.60 -35.38
N THR A 135 8.42 -53.77 -36.39
CA THR A 135 8.54 -54.23 -37.79
C THR A 135 9.65 -55.28 -37.94
N SER A 136 10.79 -55.11 -37.27
CA SER A 136 11.86 -56.12 -37.31
C SER A 136 11.45 -57.42 -36.62
N ALA A 137 10.78 -57.35 -35.48
CA ALA A 137 10.30 -58.52 -34.74
C ALA A 137 9.24 -59.29 -35.55
N ASP A 138 8.30 -58.57 -36.17
CA ASP A 138 7.28 -59.16 -37.04
C ASP A 138 7.93 -59.84 -38.26
N LEU A 139 8.94 -59.23 -38.88
CA LEU A 139 9.69 -59.85 -39.98
C LEU A 139 10.41 -61.13 -39.55
N TYR A 140 11.01 -61.18 -38.36
CA TYR A 140 11.63 -62.40 -37.85
C TYR A 140 10.58 -63.47 -37.56
N LYS A 141 9.44 -63.09 -36.96
CA LYS A 141 8.32 -63.99 -36.70
C LYS A 141 7.80 -64.61 -38.00
N ASP A 142 7.53 -63.81 -39.01
CA ASP A 142 6.98 -64.27 -40.28
C ASP A 142 7.95 -65.16 -41.07
N ARG A 143 9.26 -64.82 -41.08
CA ARG A 143 10.26 -65.55 -41.86
C ARG A 143 10.78 -66.82 -41.18
N LEU A 144 10.91 -66.79 -39.86
CA LEU A 144 11.43 -67.93 -39.11
C LEU A 144 10.32 -68.81 -38.54
N GLY A 145 9.06 -68.36 -38.58
CA GLY A 145 7.99 -68.99 -37.81
C GLY A 145 8.31 -68.99 -36.31
N LEU A 146 8.99 -67.97 -35.79
CA LEU A 146 9.48 -67.95 -34.41
C LEU A 146 9.05 -66.68 -33.70
N GLU A 147 8.27 -66.84 -32.63
CA GLU A 147 7.90 -65.77 -31.73
C GLU A 147 8.57 -65.94 -30.37
N ILE A 148 9.19 -64.86 -29.85
CA ILE A 148 9.83 -64.85 -28.54
C ILE A 148 9.08 -63.88 -27.64
N ARG A 149 8.55 -64.37 -26.52
CA ARG A 149 7.79 -63.56 -25.54
C ARG A 149 8.48 -63.56 -24.19
N LYS A 150 8.51 -62.41 -23.54
CA LYS A 150 8.88 -62.34 -22.12
C LYS A 150 7.66 -62.71 -21.27
N ILE A 151 7.80 -63.73 -20.44
CA ILE A 151 6.76 -64.17 -19.49
C ILE A 151 7.18 -63.84 -18.05
N TYR A 152 6.29 -64.10 -17.08
CA TYR A 152 6.54 -63.77 -15.68
C TYR A 152 7.77 -64.52 -15.12
N GLY A 153 8.51 -63.88 -14.21
CA GLY A 153 9.69 -64.47 -13.56
C GLY A 153 10.96 -64.45 -14.42
N ASP A 154 11.13 -63.43 -15.26
CA ASP A 154 12.31 -63.26 -16.15
C ASP A 154 12.59 -64.44 -17.08
N LYS A 155 11.56 -65.23 -17.40
CA LYS A 155 11.65 -66.31 -18.38
C LYS A 155 11.29 -65.80 -19.77
N LEU A 156 11.92 -66.38 -20.78
CA LEU A 156 11.63 -66.18 -22.20
C LEU A 156 10.93 -67.43 -22.73
N GLN A 157 9.82 -67.23 -23.44
CA GLN A 157 9.08 -68.30 -24.10
C GLN A 157 9.33 -68.20 -25.60
N PHE A 158 9.79 -69.29 -26.20
CA PHE A 158 10.03 -69.45 -27.63
C PHE A 158 8.87 -70.25 -28.21
N ILE A 159 8.24 -69.75 -29.26
CA ILE A 159 7.07 -70.34 -29.91
C ILE A 159 7.39 -70.51 -31.39
N PHE A 160 7.48 -71.75 -31.85
CA PHE A 160 7.72 -72.10 -33.24
C PHE A 160 6.40 -72.46 -33.92
N THR A 161 6.18 -71.89 -35.09
CA THR A 161 5.13 -72.23 -36.05
C THR A 161 5.78 -72.70 -37.35
N ASN A 162 5.00 -73.15 -38.32
CA ASN A 162 5.47 -73.73 -39.59
C ASN A 162 6.35 -74.99 -39.43
N ILE A 163 6.19 -75.72 -38.33
CA ILE A 163 6.90 -76.98 -38.08
C ILE A 163 6.14 -78.17 -38.68
N ASP A 164 4.82 -78.25 -38.46
CA ASP A 164 3.97 -79.29 -39.07
C ASP A 164 3.53 -78.85 -40.48
N PRO A 165 3.93 -79.57 -41.55
CA PRO A 165 3.51 -79.24 -42.92
C PRO A 165 1.99 -79.36 -43.15
N LYS A 166 1.27 -80.14 -42.33
CA LYS A 166 -0.19 -80.31 -42.44
C LYS A 166 -0.94 -79.21 -41.71
N HIS A 167 -0.37 -78.70 -40.61
CA HIS A 167 -0.94 -77.67 -39.77
C HIS A 167 0.12 -76.61 -39.42
N PRO A 168 0.47 -75.71 -40.36
CA PRO A 168 1.55 -74.74 -40.17
C PRO A 168 1.31 -73.75 -39.01
N GLU A 169 0.06 -73.60 -38.56
CA GLU A 169 -0.30 -72.73 -37.45
C GLU A 169 -0.08 -73.38 -36.07
N ASN A 170 0.19 -74.69 -35.99
CA ASN A 170 0.35 -75.39 -34.71
C ASN A 170 1.61 -74.88 -33.98
N PRO A 171 1.47 -74.35 -32.75
CA PRO A 171 2.59 -73.82 -31.99
C PRO A 171 3.35 -74.91 -31.24
N PHE A 172 4.67 -74.92 -31.36
CA PHE A 172 5.60 -75.72 -30.56
C PHE A 172 6.40 -74.80 -29.68
N MET A 173 6.34 -74.97 -28.36
CA MET A 173 6.89 -73.96 -27.44
C MET A 173 7.74 -74.54 -26.32
N PHE A 174 8.78 -73.79 -25.96
CA PHE A 174 9.57 -74.05 -24.76
C PHE A 174 9.88 -72.74 -24.03
N SER A 175 10.10 -72.84 -22.73
CA SER A 175 10.53 -71.69 -21.92
C SER A 175 12.00 -71.82 -21.53
N LEU A 176 12.70 -70.70 -21.45
CA LEU A 176 14.10 -70.61 -21.06
C LEU A 176 14.26 -69.53 -20.01
N HIS A 177 15.10 -69.76 -19.02
CA HIS A 177 15.48 -68.73 -18.07
C HIS A 177 16.98 -68.78 -17.77
N LEU A 178 17.50 -67.63 -17.33
CA LEU A 178 18.90 -67.50 -16.94
C LEU A 178 18.97 -67.57 -15.41
N ASN A 179 19.86 -68.42 -14.89
CA ASN A 179 20.13 -68.48 -13.46
C ASN A 179 21.09 -67.36 -13.01
N GLU A 180 21.39 -67.29 -11.71
CA GLU A 180 22.30 -66.26 -11.16
C GLU A 180 23.72 -66.33 -11.76
N ALA A 181 24.15 -67.50 -12.24
CA ALA A 181 25.42 -67.72 -12.93
C ALA A 181 25.36 -67.37 -14.44
N ARG A 182 24.23 -66.88 -14.95
CA ARG A 182 23.94 -66.64 -16.38
C ARG A 182 24.01 -67.89 -17.25
N GLU A 183 23.81 -69.06 -16.66
CA GLU A 183 23.67 -70.31 -17.39
C GLU A 183 22.21 -70.51 -17.81
N TYR A 184 22.03 -71.19 -18.95
CA TYR A 184 20.74 -71.49 -19.52
C TYR A 184 20.10 -72.68 -18.80
N GLU A 185 18.94 -72.46 -18.19
CA GLU A 185 18.12 -73.53 -17.62
C GLU A 185 16.82 -73.68 -18.42
N GLU A 186 16.63 -74.87 -18.98
CA GLU A 186 15.41 -75.24 -19.71
C GLU A 186 14.21 -75.27 -18.75
N GLY A 187 13.14 -74.57 -19.14
CA GLY A 187 11.83 -74.66 -18.54
C GLY A 187 10.96 -75.72 -19.23
N GLU A 188 9.67 -75.71 -18.91
CA GLU A 188 8.67 -76.64 -19.44
C GLU A 188 8.58 -76.55 -20.98
N VAL A 189 8.63 -77.72 -21.64
CA VAL A 189 8.43 -77.89 -23.09
C VAL A 189 7.00 -78.39 -23.28
N VAL A 190 6.20 -77.62 -24.02
CA VAL A 190 4.81 -77.99 -24.34
C VAL A 190 4.69 -78.06 -25.86
N ALA A 191 4.45 -79.26 -26.37
CA ALA A 191 3.95 -79.46 -27.72
C ALA A 191 2.45 -79.75 -27.57
N GLU A 192 1.60 -78.76 -27.86
CA GLU A 192 0.16 -79.01 -27.90
C GLU A 192 -0.16 -79.75 -29.21
N GLU A 193 -0.31 -81.08 -29.14
CA GLU A 193 -1.11 -81.82 -30.11
C GLU A 193 -2.58 -81.53 -29.80
N ILE A 194 -3.25 -80.74 -30.67
CA ILE A 194 -4.71 -80.67 -30.76
C ILE A 194 -5.16 -81.48 -31.98
#